data_AF-A0AAD5QLK9-F1
#
_entry.id   AF-A0AAD5QLK9-F1
#
_cell.length_a   1.000
_cell.length_b   1.000
_cell.length_c   1.000
_cell.angle_alpha   90.00
_cell.angle_beta   90.00
_cell.angle_gamma   90.00
#
_symmetry.space_group_name_H-M   'P 1'
#
loop_
_entity.id
_entity.type
_entity.pdbx_description
1 polymer ?
#
loop_
_entity_poly.entity_id
_entity_poly.type
_entity_poly.pdbx_seq_one_letter_code
_entity_poly.pdbx_strand_id
1 'polypeptide(L)'
;MAAVGDDEADVPVIIIGNGPAGLSLSAFLSGVLPYYNPNRPHPDSVVDEKLRENLEQSLIDQDLKWCETVEFVGGSTRPLSTLYDSLVRPGADVGAEISSRLLWQTDEARQIPHLVLGETAVGGSWNNYDPQMIALSSSSWLDLPGLSISDWLQGTPLTRLPSVAVVHYMRYYANEMGLSKTIIPHTKNYLYKENR
;
A
#
# COMPACT_ATOMS: atom_id res chain seq x y z
N MET A 1 -10.43 26.23 29.10
CA MET A 1 -11.00 24.95 28.63
C MET A 1 -12.10 25.26 27.66
N ALA A 2 -11.80 25.24 26.35
CA ALA A 2 -12.83 25.25 25.33
C ALA A 2 -13.20 23.79 25.07
N ALA A 3 -14.49 23.47 25.19
CA ALA A 3 -15.05 22.20 24.76
C ALA A 3 -14.77 22.04 23.26
N VAL A 4 -14.12 20.94 22.88
CA VAL A 4 -14.08 20.50 21.49
C VAL A 4 -15.50 20.09 21.16
N GLY A 5 -16.14 20.82 20.25
CA GLY A 5 -17.49 20.52 19.80
C GLY A 5 -17.54 19.16 19.11
N ASP A 6 -18.71 18.52 19.19
CA ASP A 6 -19.12 17.39 18.36
C ASP A 6 -19.15 17.82 16.88
N ASP A 7 -17.99 18.02 16.27
CA ASP A 7 -17.88 17.95 14.81
C ASP A 7 -17.93 16.46 14.46
N GLU A 8 -19.13 16.01 14.13
CA GLU A 8 -19.35 14.80 13.35
C GLU A 8 -18.41 14.91 12.14
N ALA A 9 -17.37 14.07 12.10
CA ALA A 9 -16.36 14.16 11.07
C ALA A 9 -16.99 13.78 9.71
N ASP A 10 -17.47 14.79 8.99
CA ASP A 10 -18.10 14.65 7.68
C ASP A 10 -17.02 14.40 6.62
N VAL A 11 -16.66 13.12 6.49
CA VAL A 11 -15.74 12.65 5.45
C VAL A 11 -16.48 11.69 4.52
N PRO A 12 -16.22 11.75 3.20
CA PRO A 12 -16.88 10.88 2.22
C PRO A 12 -16.44 9.41 2.34
N VAL A 13 -15.32 9.13 3.01
CA VAL A 13 -14.77 7.77 3.13
C VAL A 13 -14.35 7.47 4.57
N ILE A 14 -14.84 6.35 5.10
CA ILE A 14 -14.36 5.77 6.35
C ILE A 14 -13.75 4.39 6.04
N ILE A 15 -12.50 4.21 6.45
CA ILE A 15 -11.78 2.94 6.36
C ILE A 15 -11.81 2.26 7.72
N ILE A 16 -12.28 1.01 7.76
CA ILE A 16 -12.26 0.18 8.97
C ILE A 16 -11.05 -0.75 8.94
N GLY A 17 -10.13 -0.54 9.87
CA GLY A 17 -8.88 -1.27 10.04
C GLY A 17 -7.65 -0.42 9.71
N ASN A 18 -6.73 -0.26 10.67
CA ASN A 18 -5.49 0.50 10.53
C ASN A 18 -4.24 -0.40 10.37
N GLY A 19 -4.42 -1.55 9.72
CA GLY A 19 -3.36 -2.46 9.28
C GLY A 19 -2.92 -2.20 7.84
N PRO A 20 -2.16 -3.11 7.21
CA PRO A 20 -1.56 -2.87 5.89
C PRO A 20 -2.55 -2.46 4.81
N ALA A 21 -3.68 -3.16 4.67
CA ALA A 21 -4.69 -2.83 3.66
C ALA A 21 -5.30 -1.43 3.86
N GLY A 22 -5.60 -1.05 5.10
CA GLY A 22 -6.17 0.26 5.42
C GLY A 22 -5.15 1.39 5.22
N LEU A 23 -3.89 1.16 5.57
CA LEU A 23 -2.80 2.10 5.31
C LEU A 23 -2.56 2.29 3.80
N SER A 24 -2.54 1.20 3.02
CA SER A 24 -2.42 1.29 1.56
C SER A 24 -3.56 2.10 0.94
N LEU A 25 -4.81 1.82 1.31
CA LEU A 25 -5.96 2.59 0.81
C LEU A 25 -5.89 4.06 1.24
N SER A 26 -5.54 4.34 2.49
CA SER A 26 -5.35 5.71 3.00
C SER A 26 -4.27 6.46 2.23
N ALA A 27 -3.18 5.79 1.83
CA ALA A 27 -2.13 6.39 1.01
C ALA A 27 -2.67 6.81 -0.38
N PHE A 28 -3.38 5.92 -1.07
CA PHE A 28 -3.99 6.25 -2.37
C PHE A 28 -5.00 7.41 -2.25
N LEU A 29 -5.86 7.40 -1.22
CA LEU A 29 -6.80 8.50 -0.97
C LEU A 29 -6.09 9.80 -0.56
N SER A 30 -4.87 9.72 -0.03
CA SER A 30 -4.01 10.87 0.27
C SER A 30 -3.21 11.35 -0.95
N GLY A 31 -3.50 10.82 -2.14
CA GLY A 31 -2.88 11.24 -3.39
C GLY A 31 -1.54 10.56 -3.70
N VAL A 32 -1.19 9.46 -3.02
CA VAL A 32 0.00 8.66 -3.34
C VAL A 32 -0.30 7.77 -4.54
N LEU A 33 0.28 8.11 -5.69
CA LEU A 33 -0.12 7.56 -6.98
C LEU A 33 1.05 6.88 -7.71
N PRO A 34 0.82 5.70 -8.30
CA PRO A 34 1.84 4.97 -9.04
C PRO A 34 1.88 5.45 -10.49
N TYR A 35 3.08 5.75 -10.98
CA TYR A 35 3.39 6.09 -12.37
C TYR A 35 4.40 5.08 -12.91
N TYR A 36 4.38 4.85 -14.22
CA TYR A 36 5.38 4.00 -14.84
C TYR A 36 6.76 4.69 -14.89
N ASN A 37 7.83 3.95 -14.61
CA ASN A 37 9.19 4.45 -14.63
C ASN A 37 9.88 4.13 -15.98
N PRO A 38 10.00 5.08 -16.92
CA PRO A 38 10.60 4.80 -18.23
C PRO A 38 12.11 4.50 -18.16
N ASN A 39 12.78 4.87 -17.06
CA ASN A 39 14.20 4.59 -16.82
C ASN A 39 14.45 3.17 -16.30
N ARG A 40 13.40 2.46 -15.91
CA ARG A 40 13.44 1.05 -15.50
C ARG A 40 12.39 0.29 -16.33
N PRO A 41 12.66 0.05 -17.63
CA PRO A 41 11.69 -0.54 -18.57
C PRO A 41 11.27 -1.95 -18.13
N HIS A 42 10.02 -2.35 -18.37
CA HIS A 42 9.53 -3.70 -18.14
C HIS A 42 10.29 -4.69 -19.06
N PRO A 43 10.63 -5.91 -18.58
CA PRO A 43 11.40 -6.87 -19.37
C PRO A 43 10.65 -7.39 -20.60
N ASP A 44 9.32 -7.46 -20.55
CA ASP A 44 8.47 -7.70 -21.71
C ASP A 44 8.28 -6.40 -22.51
N SER A 45 8.70 -6.40 -23.78
CA SER A 45 8.70 -5.22 -24.64
C SER A 45 7.29 -4.74 -25.02
N VAL A 46 6.31 -5.64 -25.13
CA VAL A 46 4.93 -5.27 -25.46
C VAL A 46 4.28 -4.57 -24.28
N VAL A 47 4.53 -5.08 -23.07
CA VAL A 47 4.11 -4.43 -21.81
C VAL A 47 4.79 -3.06 -21.66
N ASP A 48 6.10 -2.97 -21.89
CA ASP A 48 6.84 -1.69 -21.81
C ASP A 48 6.29 -0.65 -22.81
N GLU A 49 6.06 -1.05 -24.07
CA GLU A 49 5.48 -0.17 -25.09
C GLU A 49 4.09 0.35 -24.66
N LYS A 50 3.21 -0.54 -24.18
CA LYS A 50 1.88 -0.16 -23.71
C LYS A 50 1.90 0.82 -22.54
N LEU A 51 2.80 0.62 -21.57
CA LEU A 51 2.94 1.52 -20.43
C LEU A 51 3.55 2.87 -20.82
N ARG A 52 4.40 2.90 -21.85
CA ARG A 52 4.98 4.15 -22.40
C ARG A 52 3.97 5.02 -23.14
N GLU A 53 2.86 4.47 -23.60
CA GLU A 53 1.79 5.25 -24.25
C GLU A 53 1.21 6.33 -23.31
N ASN A 54 1.30 6.15 -21.98
CA ASN A 54 0.64 7.02 -20.98
C ASN A 54 1.54 7.40 -19.79
N LEU A 55 2.81 7.80 -20.04
CA LEU A 55 3.78 8.13 -18.98
C LEU A 55 3.34 9.25 -18.03
N GLU A 56 2.57 10.22 -18.53
CA GLU A 56 2.09 11.39 -17.77
C GLU A 56 0.86 11.09 -16.91
N GLN A 57 0.35 9.86 -16.94
CA GLN A 57 -0.85 9.44 -16.19
C GLN A 57 -0.49 8.37 -15.16
N SER A 58 -1.13 8.44 -13.99
CA SER A 58 -1.01 7.37 -13.00
C SER A 58 -1.64 6.09 -13.55
N LEU A 59 -1.09 4.94 -13.18
CA LEU A 59 -1.66 3.64 -13.56
C LEU A 59 -3.12 3.47 -13.11
N ILE A 60 -3.56 4.19 -12.07
CA ILE A 60 -4.94 4.14 -11.57
C ILE A 60 -5.93 4.78 -12.57
N ASP A 61 -5.46 5.71 -13.41
CA ASP A 61 -6.30 6.44 -14.35
C ASP A 61 -6.22 5.90 -15.79
N GLN A 62 -5.29 4.98 -16.04
CA GLN A 62 -5.08 4.40 -17.37
C GLN A 62 -6.08 3.28 -17.68
N ASP A 63 -6.46 3.13 -18.96
CA ASP A 63 -7.18 1.94 -19.42
C ASP A 63 -6.20 0.77 -19.61
N LEU A 64 -6.11 -0.08 -18.58
CA LEU A 64 -5.23 -1.26 -18.55
C LEU A 64 -5.89 -2.54 -19.09
N LYS A 65 -7.03 -2.45 -19.80
CA LYS A 65 -7.70 -3.65 -20.39
C LYS A 65 -6.81 -4.42 -21.36
N TRP A 66 -5.83 -3.77 -21.98
CA TRP A 66 -4.86 -4.42 -22.86
C TRP A 66 -4.08 -5.55 -22.15
N CYS A 67 -4.00 -5.54 -20.81
CA CYS A 67 -3.38 -6.62 -20.04
C CYS A 67 -4.05 -7.98 -20.26
N GLU A 68 -5.34 -8.00 -20.61
CA GLU A 68 -6.06 -9.24 -20.93
C GLU A 68 -5.59 -9.85 -22.26
N THR A 69 -4.96 -9.04 -23.12
CA THR A 69 -4.58 -9.44 -24.49
C THR A 69 -3.10 -9.77 -24.65
N VAL A 70 -2.24 -9.28 -23.76
CA VAL A 70 -0.79 -9.49 -23.84
C VAL A 70 -0.44 -10.85 -23.24
N GLU A 71 0.24 -11.73 -23.99
CA GLU A 71 0.54 -13.11 -23.55
C GLU A 71 1.15 -13.21 -22.15
N PHE A 72 2.08 -12.30 -21.80
CA PHE A 72 2.72 -12.25 -20.48
C PHE A 72 1.70 -12.19 -19.33
N VAL A 73 0.61 -11.44 -19.54
CA VAL A 73 -0.36 -11.13 -18.49
C VAL A 73 -1.68 -11.88 -18.69
N GLY A 74 -2.11 -12.08 -19.94
CA GLY A 74 -3.39 -12.66 -20.34
C GLY A 74 -3.54 -14.15 -20.04
N GLY A 75 -2.43 -14.87 -19.80
CA GLY A 75 -2.48 -16.25 -19.29
C GLY A 75 -2.90 -16.34 -17.80
N SER A 76 -2.92 -15.22 -17.08
CA SER A 76 -3.32 -15.14 -15.67
C SER A 76 -4.84 -15.08 -15.53
N THR A 77 -5.37 -15.67 -14.46
CA THR A 77 -6.78 -15.47 -14.07
C THR A 77 -7.03 -14.07 -13.50
N ARG A 78 -5.96 -13.31 -13.22
CA ARG A 78 -6.00 -11.93 -12.73
C ARG A 78 -4.97 -11.06 -13.46
N PRO A 79 -5.21 -10.73 -14.75
CA PRO A 79 -4.25 -9.99 -15.57
C PRO A 79 -3.75 -8.70 -14.91
N LEU A 80 -4.67 -7.85 -14.44
CA LEU A 80 -4.30 -6.59 -13.79
C LEU A 80 -3.43 -6.77 -12.53
N SER A 81 -3.74 -7.77 -11.70
CA SER A 81 -2.94 -8.07 -10.51
C SER A 81 -1.53 -8.54 -10.90
N THR A 82 -1.42 -9.40 -11.92
CA THR A 82 -0.13 -9.87 -12.44
C THR A 82 0.70 -8.74 -13.03
N LEU A 83 0.09 -7.81 -13.78
CA LEU A 83 0.78 -6.59 -14.23
C LEU A 83 1.28 -5.77 -13.03
N TYR A 84 0.40 -5.51 -12.06
CA TYR A 84 0.79 -4.70 -10.90
C TYR A 84 1.94 -5.33 -10.12
N ASP A 85 1.88 -6.64 -9.87
CA ASP A 85 2.95 -7.37 -9.19
C ASP A 85 4.27 -7.32 -9.99
N SER A 86 4.21 -7.48 -11.32
CA SER A 86 5.40 -7.40 -12.17
C SER A 86 6.04 -6.01 -12.21
N LEU A 87 5.27 -4.95 -11.93
CA LEU A 87 5.76 -3.58 -11.86
C LEU A 87 6.27 -3.21 -10.46
N VAL A 88 5.52 -3.53 -9.42
CA VAL A 88 5.87 -3.15 -8.05
C VAL A 88 7.06 -3.97 -7.58
N ARG A 89 7.06 -5.29 -7.81
CA ARG A 89 8.09 -6.23 -7.36
C ARG A 89 8.38 -7.28 -8.44
N PRO A 90 9.16 -6.91 -9.48
CA PRO A 90 9.49 -7.84 -10.55
C PRO A 90 10.23 -9.08 -10.02
N GLY A 91 9.78 -10.29 -10.39
CA GLY A 91 10.44 -11.54 -10.01
C GLY A 91 10.32 -11.94 -8.53
N ALA A 92 9.36 -11.37 -7.80
CA ALA A 92 9.12 -11.68 -6.39
C ALA A 92 8.80 -13.16 -6.12
N ASP A 93 8.16 -13.83 -7.08
CA ASP A 93 7.79 -15.25 -7.08
C ASP A 93 9.00 -16.19 -7.12
N VAL A 94 10.08 -15.77 -7.78
CA VAL A 94 11.37 -16.48 -7.83
C VAL A 94 12.37 -15.95 -6.79
N GLY A 95 11.94 -15.02 -5.94
CA GLY A 95 12.77 -14.41 -4.90
C GLY A 95 13.84 -13.44 -5.43
N ALA A 96 13.64 -12.88 -6.63
CA ALA A 96 14.57 -11.91 -7.19
C ALA A 96 14.43 -10.55 -6.51
N GLU A 97 15.56 -9.91 -6.23
CA GLU A 97 15.61 -8.54 -5.67
C GLU A 97 15.75 -7.53 -6.80
N ILE A 98 14.64 -7.31 -7.51
CA ILE A 98 14.59 -6.39 -8.64
C ILE A 98 13.90 -5.11 -8.22
N SER A 99 14.52 -3.97 -8.56
CA SER A 99 13.92 -2.66 -8.33
C SER A 99 12.57 -2.50 -9.02
N SER A 100 11.65 -1.84 -8.32
CA SER A 100 10.34 -1.47 -8.84
C SER A 100 10.45 -0.68 -10.15
N ARG A 101 9.49 -0.95 -11.05
CA ARG A 101 9.25 -0.27 -12.32
C ARG A 101 8.27 0.90 -12.16
N LEU A 102 7.90 1.22 -10.93
CA LEU A 102 7.03 2.34 -10.61
C LEU A 102 7.83 3.53 -10.07
N LEU A 103 7.30 4.72 -10.32
CA LEU A 103 7.57 5.95 -9.58
C LEU A 103 6.33 6.30 -8.77
N TRP A 104 6.53 6.69 -7.52
CA TRP A 104 5.44 7.13 -6.67
C TRP A 104 5.47 8.65 -6.60
N GLN A 105 4.32 9.27 -6.86
CA GLN A 105 4.14 10.72 -6.80
C GLN A 105 3.01 11.04 -5.84
N THR A 106 3.12 12.17 -5.14
CA THR A 106 2.04 12.67 -4.28
C THR A 106 1.36 13.85 -4.96
N ASP A 107 0.05 13.76 -5.14
CA ASP A 107 -0.78 14.82 -5.71
C ASP A 107 -1.83 15.28 -4.69
N GLU A 108 -1.62 16.46 -4.12
CA GLU A 108 -2.53 17.05 -3.12
C GLU A 108 -3.91 17.39 -3.71
N ALA A 109 -3.99 17.72 -5.00
CA ALA A 109 -5.25 18.07 -5.65
C ALA A 109 -6.18 16.85 -5.80
N ARG A 110 -5.64 15.65 -5.66
CA ARG A 110 -6.35 14.38 -5.75
C ARG A 110 -6.68 13.77 -4.38
N GLN A 111 -6.41 14.48 -3.29
CA GLN A 111 -6.74 14.02 -1.95
C GLN A 111 -8.26 13.91 -1.77
N ILE A 112 -8.70 12.75 -1.31
CA ILE A 112 -10.08 12.49 -0.90
C ILE A 112 -10.09 12.51 0.64
N PRO A 113 -10.83 13.41 1.29
CA PRO A 113 -10.93 13.43 2.75
C PRO A 113 -11.43 12.08 3.27
N HIS A 114 -10.75 11.51 4.26
CA HIS A 114 -11.10 10.21 4.80
C HIS A 114 -10.60 10.04 6.24
N LEU A 115 -11.20 9.08 6.94
CA LEU A 115 -10.75 8.63 8.26
C LEU A 115 -10.45 7.14 8.25
N VAL A 116 -9.44 6.73 9.01
CA VAL A 116 -9.08 5.33 9.24
C VAL A 116 -9.33 5.00 10.71
N LEU A 117 -10.33 4.17 10.96
CA LEU A 117 -10.68 3.74 12.31
C LEU A 117 -10.06 2.38 12.57
N GLY A 118 -9.31 2.23 13.67
CA GLY A 118 -8.72 0.95 14.05
C GLY A 118 -8.84 0.67 15.54
N GLU A 119 -9.05 -0.59 15.91
CA GLU A 119 -9.11 -1.01 17.32
C GLU A 119 -7.75 -0.95 18.01
N THR A 120 -6.67 -1.12 17.26
CA THR A 120 -5.29 -1.12 17.76
C THR A 120 -4.61 0.22 17.48
N ALA A 121 -3.35 0.37 17.93
CA ALA A 121 -2.44 1.34 17.34
C ALA A 121 -2.22 1.03 15.84
N VAL A 122 -1.59 1.95 15.10
CA VAL A 122 -1.19 1.72 13.71
C VAL A 122 -0.43 0.39 13.60
N GLY A 123 -0.84 -0.45 12.65
CA GLY A 123 -0.34 -1.82 12.48
C GLY A 123 -1.45 -2.87 12.47
N GLY A 124 -2.67 -2.54 12.86
CA GLY A 124 -3.79 -3.48 12.89
C GLY A 124 -3.48 -4.71 13.76
N SER A 125 -3.86 -5.89 13.28
CA SER A 125 -3.66 -7.18 13.99
C SER A 125 -2.20 -7.48 14.33
N TRP A 126 -1.22 -6.89 13.64
CA TRP A 126 0.20 -7.09 13.95
C TRP A 126 0.59 -6.66 15.37
N ASN A 127 -0.17 -5.74 15.98
CA ASN A 127 0.03 -5.34 17.37
C ASN A 127 -0.30 -6.45 18.39
N ASN A 128 -1.02 -7.51 17.98
CA ASN A 128 -1.52 -8.55 18.88
C ASN A 128 -0.69 -9.84 18.82
N TYR A 129 0.27 -9.94 17.90
CA TYR A 129 1.17 -11.10 17.82
C TYR A 129 2.31 -10.99 18.83
N ASP A 130 2.95 -12.12 19.14
CA ASP A 130 4.22 -12.12 19.87
C ASP A 130 5.23 -11.22 19.13
N PRO A 131 5.89 -10.26 19.82
CA PRO A 131 6.85 -9.34 19.21
C PRO A 131 7.97 -10.03 18.41
N GLN A 132 8.36 -11.24 18.82
CA GLN A 132 9.44 -12.03 18.21
C GLN A 132 8.93 -12.98 17.11
N MET A 133 7.62 -13.11 16.92
CA MET A 133 7.06 -13.93 15.84
C MET A 133 7.55 -13.41 14.48
N ILE A 134 8.13 -14.29 13.67
CA ILE A 134 8.68 -13.94 12.36
C ILE A 134 7.62 -14.09 11.27
N ALA A 135 7.51 -13.10 10.38
CA ALA A 135 6.60 -13.15 9.24
C ALA A 135 6.93 -14.32 8.29
N LEU A 136 5.90 -15.07 7.88
CA LEU A 136 5.99 -16.12 6.87
C LEU A 136 6.16 -15.60 5.44
N SER A 137 5.95 -14.31 5.21
CA SER A 137 6.23 -13.64 3.94
C SER A 137 7.64 -13.04 3.93
N SER A 138 8.23 -12.91 2.74
CA SER A 138 9.45 -12.11 2.58
C SER A 138 9.15 -10.65 2.96
N SER A 139 10.13 -9.93 3.48
CA SER A 139 10.01 -8.52 3.85
C SER A 139 9.53 -7.67 2.67
N SER A 140 10.07 -7.87 1.47
CA SER A 140 9.63 -7.15 0.27
C SER A 140 8.14 -7.34 -0.05
N TRP A 141 7.53 -8.46 0.35
CA TRP A 141 6.10 -8.71 0.12
C TRP A 141 5.20 -7.90 1.06
N LEU A 142 5.78 -7.28 2.09
CA LEU A 142 5.09 -6.47 3.09
C LEU A 142 5.21 -4.96 2.81
N ASP A 143 5.85 -4.57 1.70
CA ASP A 143 5.95 -3.16 1.29
C ASP A 143 4.58 -2.52 1.12
N LEU A 144 4.46 -1.29 1.59
CA LEU A 144 3.34 -0.39 1.42
C LEU A 144 3.61 0.60 0.26
N PRO A 145 2.54 1.13 -0.39
CA PRO A 145 2.67 2.03 -1.53
C PRO A 145 3.59 3.23 -1.26
N GLY A 146 4.60 3.46 -2.10
CA GLY A 146 5.45 4.65 -1.99
C GLY A 146 6.67 4.54 -1.06
N LEU A 147 6.78 3.49 -0.24
CA LEU A 147 7.93 3.31 0.64
C LEU A 147 8.23 1.83 0.85
N SER A 148 9.33 1.32 0.30
CA SER A 148 9.70 -0.07 0.52
C SER A 148 10.32 -0.31 1.91
N ILE A 149 10.24 -1.54 2.41
CA ILE A 149 10.94 -1.96 3.62
C ILE A 149 12.46 -1.89 3.41
N SER A 150 12.95 -2.14 2.20
CA SER A 150 14.37 -2.01 1.87
C SER A 150 14.86 -0.56 2.07
N ASP A 151 14.07 0.42 1.62
CA ASP A 151 14.36 1.85 1.82
C ASP A 151 14.32 2.21 3.30
N TRP A 152 13.29 1.75 4.04
CA TRP A 152 13.17 1.96 5.49
C TRP A 152 14.35 1.37 6.28
N LEU A 153 14.81 0.18 5.90
CA LEU A 153 15.97 -0.49 6.48
C LEU A 153 17.31 0.07 5.99
N GLN A 154 17.30 1.05 5.08
CA GLN A 154 18.50 1.67 4.50
C GLN A 154 19.45 0.63 3.89
N GLY A 155 18.88 -0.37 3.21
CA GLY A 155 19.64 -1.46 2.57
C GLY A 155 20.10 -2.57 3.51
N THR A 156 19.70 -2.56 4.78
CA THR A 156 19.99 -3.68 5.70
C THR A 156 19.24 -4.94 5.23
N PRO A 157 19.93 -6.05 4.91
CA PRO A 157 19.30 -7.22 4.31
C PRO A 157 18.57 -8.06 5.37
N LEU A 158 17.30 -7.75 5.60
CA LEU A 158 16.40 -8.58 6.41
C LEU A 158 15.35 -9.23 5.52
N THR A 159 15.51 -10.52 5.25
CA THR A 159 14.58 -11.30 4.40
C THR A 159 13.22 -11.49 5.06
N ARG A 160 13.16 -11.58 6.39
CA ARG A 160 11.91 -11.73 7.15
C ARG A 160 11.97 -10.86 8.38
N LEU A 161 10.84 -10.25 8.71
CA LEU A 161 10.75 -9.33 9.83
C LEU A 161 10.01 -9.97 11.01
N PRO A 162 10.47 -9.72 12.25
CA PRO A 162 9.63 -9.97 13.42
C PRO A 162 8.42 -9.04 13.42
N SER A 163 7.32 -9.46 14.03
CA SER A 163 6.07 -8.70 14.12
C SER A 163 6.29 -7.28 14.66
N VAL A 164 7.19 -7.11 15.63
CA VAL A 164 7.54 -5.77 16.16
C VAL A 164 8.14 -4.85 15.09
N ALA A 165 8.98 -5.39 14.20
CA ALA A 165 9.57 -4.61 13.11
C ALA A 165 8.52 -4.28 12.04
N VAL A 166 7.58 -5.18 11.75
CA VAL A 166 6.47 -4.92 10.84
C VAL A 166 5.57 -3.78 11.36
N VAL A 167 5.26 -3.78 12.67
CA VAL A 167 4.51 -2.69 13.31
C VAL A 167 5.29 -1.37 13.27
N HIS A 168 6.61 -1.41 13.52
CA HIS A 168 7.46 -0.21 13.46
C HIS A 168 7.51 0.37 12.05
N TYR A 169 7.64 -0.47 11.03
CA TYR A 169 7.56 -0.07 9.64
C TYR A 169 6.23 0.61 9.31
N MET A 170 5.10 0.02 9.71
CA MET A 170 3.77 0.61 9.46
C MET A 170 3.56 1.96 10.17
N ARG A 171 4.09 2.12 11.39
CA ARG A 171 4.05 3.40 12.12
C ARG A 171 4.95 4.44 11.45
N TYR A 172 6.14 4.04 11.03
CA TYR A 172 7.05 4.91 10.28
C TYR A 172 6.38 5.36 8.98
N TYR A 173 5.82 4.43 8.22
CA TYR A 173 5.07 4.68 6.99
C TYR A 173 3.95 5.70 7.19
N ALA A 174 3.09 5.51 8.20
CA ALA A 174 1.99 6.43 8.46
C ALA A 174 2.46 7.86 8.75
N ASN A 175 3.61 8.02 9.42
CA ASN A 175 4.20 9.33 9.68
C ASN A 175 4.84 9.93 8.43
N GLU A 176 5.68 9.15 7.74
CA GLU A 176 6.42 9.59 6.54
C GLU A 176 5.46 10.03 5.43
N MET A 177 4.38 9.27 5.23
CA MET A 177 3.37 9.55 4.22
C MET A 177 2.30 10.57 4.68
N GLY A 178 2.45 11.15 5.88
CA GLY A 178 1.52 12.17 6.40
C GLY A 178 0.11 11.65 6.72
N LEU A 179 -0.06 10.33 6.90
CA LEU A 179 -1.34 9.67 7.13
C LEU A 179 -1.78 9.69 8.59
N SER A 180 -0.86 9.93 9.53
CA SER A 180 -1.17 9.91 10.98
C SER A 180 -2.31 10.86 11.38
N LYS A 181 -2.55 11.94 10.61
CA LYS A 181 -3.68 12.87 10.81
C LYS A 181 -5.06 12.29 10.47
N THR A 182 -5.12 11.25 9.64
CA THR A 182 -6.39 10.62 9.21
C THR A 182 -6.73 9.39 10.04
N ILE A 183 -5.81 8.91 10.88
CA ILE A 183 -5.97 7.66 11.63
C ILE A 183 -6.46 7.94 13.05
N ILE A 184 -7.59 7.32 13.42
CA ILE A 184 -8.13 7.32 14.78
C ILE A 184 -7.95 5.92 15.38
N PRO A 185 -6.84 5.68 16.11
CA PRO A 185 -6.59 4.39 16.75
C PRO A 185 -7.50 4.20 17.96
N HIS A 186 -7.57 2.96 18.46
CA HIS A 186 -8.36 2.57 19.63
C HIS A 186 -9.86 2.84 19.52
N THR A 187 -10.37 2.84 18.29
CA THR A 187 -11.80 2.94 17.99
C THR A 187 -12.43 1.54 18.07
N LYS A 188 -13.29 1.33 19.06
CA LYS A 188 -14.05 0.07 19.19
C LYS A 188 -15.31 0.12 18.35
N ASN A 189 -15.45 -0.79 17.40
CA ASN A 189 -16.69 -0.99 16.67
C ASN A 189 -17.63 -1.87 17.49
N TYR A 190 -18.68 -1.28 18.08
CA TYR A 190 -19.71 -1.99 18.83
C TYR A 190 -20.80 -2.62 17.95
N LEU A 191 -20.61 -2.67 16.62
CA LEU A 191 -21.63 -3.13 15.67
C LEU A 191 -21.96 -4.63 15.77
N TYR A 192 -21.25 -5.41 16.59
CA TYR A 192 -21.59 -6.79 16.91
C TYR A 192 -21.53 -7.05 18.42
N LYS A 193 -22.51 -6.56 19.16
CA LYS A 193 -22.97 -7.24 20.39
C LYS A 193 -24.26 -7.99 20.06
N GLU A 194 -24.15 -9.08 19.32
CA GLU A 194 -25.21 -10.09 19.34
C GLU A 194 -25.05 -10.94 20.60
N ASN A 195 -26.15 -11.02 21.35
CA ASN A 195 -26.33 -11.81 22.55
C ASN A 195 -25.76 -13.23 22.39
N ARG A 196 -24.71 -13.55 23.16
CA ARG A 196 -24.43 -14.92 23.60
C ARG A 196 -24.73 -15.04 25.07
#